data_AF-A0A2W6T3E4-F1
#
_entry.id   AF-A0A2W6T3E4-F1
#
_cell.length_a   1.000
_cell.length_b   1.000
_cell.length_c   1.000
_cell.angle_alpha   90.00
_cell.angle_beta   90.00
_cell.angle_gamma   90.00
#
_symmetry.space_group_name_H-M   'P 1'
#
loop_
_entity.id
_entity.type
_entity.pdbx_description
1 polymer ?
#
loop_
_entity_poly.entity_id
_entity_poly.type
_entity_poly.pdbx_seq_one_letter_code
_entity_poly.pdbx_strand_id
1 'polypeptide(L)'
;AVTMSFEEVFSKAKSVKYWVNAGNHISKKEMLNMNPFYGKLDVFNKGYVYGIGGREKEKANDFFESGIVRADWVLKDYIKIFHPELLPNYQLTYMKEVK
;
A
#
# COMPACT_ATOMS: atom_id res chain seq x y z
N ALA A 1 -12.46 -9.42 5.77
CA ALA A 1 -12.10 -9.45 4.33
C ALA A 1 -12.34 -10.85 3.80
N VAL A 2 -12.72 -11.00 2.53
CA VAL A 2 -12.78 -12.31 1.87
C VAL A 2 -11.37 -12.64 1.38
N THR A 3 -10.82 -13.78 1.78
CA THR A 3 -9.51 -14.24 1.32
C THR A 3 -9.61 -14.78 -0.10
N MET A 4 -8.62 -14.48 -0.93
CA MET A 4 -8.56 -14.93 -2.33
C MET A 4 -7.28 -15.72 -2.56
N SER A 5 -7.32 -16.70 -3.47
CA SER A 5 -6.13 -17.40 -3.92
C SER A 5 -5.23 -16.48 -4.76
N PHE A 6 -3.97 -16.88 -4.95
CA PHE A 6 -3.07 -16.13 -5.82
C PHE A 6 -3.59 -16.08 -7.27
N GLU A 7 -4.11 -17.20 -7.80
CA GLU A 7 -4.64 -17.31 -9.16
C GLU A 7 -5.83 -16.36 -9.39
N GLU A 8 -6.71 -16.24 -8.39
CA GLU A 8 -7.84 -15.31 -8.47
C GLU A 8 -7.36 -13.86 -8.48
N VAL A 9 -6.40 -13.51 -7.61
CA VAL A 9 -5.80 -12.17 -7.59
C VAL A 9 -5.09 -11.89 -8.90
N PHE A 10 -4.26 -12.82 -9.39
CA PHE A 10 -3.54 -12.70 -10.66
C PHE A 10 -4.48 -12.50 -11.85
N SER A 11 -5.60 -13.23 -11.90
CA SER A 11 -6.60 -13.08 -12.96
C SER A 11 -7.26 -11.70 -12.95
N LYS A 12 -7.60 -11.18 -11.76
CA LYS A 12 -8.30 -9.88 -11.60
C LYS A 12 -7.38 -8.66 -11.64
N ALA A 13 -6.10 -8.81 -11.32
CA ALA A 13 -5.17 -7.69 -11.16
C ALA A 13 -4.55 -7.14 -12.45
N LYS A 14 -4.87 -7.72 -13.63
CA LYS A 14 -4.21 -7.38 -14.92
C LYS A 14 -4.21 -5.89 -15.27
N SER A 15 -5.28 -5.16 -14.95
CA SER A 15 -5.40 -3.72 -15.22
C SER A 15 -5.28 -2.83 -13.98
N VAL A 16 -4.94 -3.42 -12.83
CA VAL A 16 -4.84 -2.69 -11.56
C VAL A 16 -3.56 -1.85 -11.56
N LYS A 17 -3.70 -0.57 -11.20
CA LYS A 17 -2.58 0.38 -11.10
C LYS A 17 -2.07 0.57 -9.67
N TYR A 18 -2.89 0.27 -8.67
CA TYR A 18 -2.62 0.54 -7.26
C TYR A 18 -2.82 -0.70 -6.43
N TRP A 19 -1.80 -1.07 -5.65
CA TRP A 19 -1.90 -2.04 -4.58
C TRP A 19 -1.71 -1.29 -3.26
N VAL A 20 -2.80 -1.11 -2.51
CA VAL A 20 -2.78 -0.42 -1.21
C VAL A 20 -2.84 -1.42 -0.06
N ASN A 21 -2.41 -0.99 1.13
CA ASN A 21 -2.34 -1.80 2.34
C ASN A 21 -1.45 -3.05 2.18
N ALA A 22 -0.34 -2.91 1.46
CA ALA A 22 0.67 -3.96 1.28
C ALA A 22 1.53 -4.17 2.55
N GLY A 23 0.90 -4.24 3.72
CA GLY A 23 1.57 -4.40 5.01
C GLY A 23 2.61 -3.30 5.32
N ASN A 24 3.59 -3.64 6.15
CA ASN A 24 4.66 -2.74 6.58
C ASN A 24 5.97 -3.00 5.81
N HIS A 25 5.86 -3.49 4.57
CA HIS A 25 7.04 -3.82 3.78
C HIS A 25 7.86 -2.57 3.47
N ILE A 26 9.18 -2.70 3.65
CA ILE A 26 10.12 -1.59 3.45
C ILE A 26 10.65 -1.52 2.02
N SER A 27 10.55 -2.62 1.25
CA SER A 27 10.98 -2.67 -0.16
C SER A 27 10.29 -3.77 -0.98
N LYS A 28 10.24 -3.60 -2.30
CA LYS A 28 9.79 -4.65 -3.24
C LYS A 28 10.67 -5.89 -3.18
N LYS A 29 11.96 -5.75 -2.89
CA LYS A 29 12.90 -6.88 -2.72
C LYS A 29 12.47 -7.78 -1.56
N GLU A 30 12.12 -7.19 -0.42
CA GLU A 30 11.60 -7.91 0.73
C GLU A 30 10.33 -8.69 0.35
N MET A 31 9.38 -8.04 -0.34
CA MET A 31 8.15 -8.67 -0.81
C MET A 31 8.42 -9.89 -1.71
N LEU A 32 9.37 -9.78 -2.65
CA LEU A 32 9.75 -10.91 -3.52
C LEU A 32 10.42 -12.05 -2.76
N ASN A 33 11.21 -11.75 -1.73
CA ASN A 33 11.81 -12.77 -0.87
C ASN A 33 10.75 -13.56 -0.09
N MET A 34 9.65 -12.90 0.31
CA MET A 34 8.52 -13.57 0.95
C MET A 34 7.68 -14.37 -0.04
N ASN A 35 7.38 -13.80 -1.21
CA ASN A 35 6.63 -14.48 -2.25
C ASN A 35 7.13 -14.06 -3.65
N PRO A 36 7.86 -14.93 -4.37
CA PRO A 36 8.38 -14.58 -5.69
C PRO A 36 7.26 -14.40 -6.73
N PHE A 37 6.06 -14.91 -6.48
CA PHE A 37 4.94 -14.76 -7.40
C PHE A 37 4.39 -13.33 -7.48
N TYR A 38 4.70 -12.45 -6.52
CA TYR A 38 4.37 -11.03 -6.65
C TYR A 38 4.99 -10.40 -7.90
N GLY A 39 6.17 -10.88 -8.32
CA GLY A 39 6.80 -10.46 -9.57
C GLY A 39 6.01 -10.80 -10.83
N LYS A 40 4.97 -11.65 -10.75
CA LYS A 40 4.07 -11.93 -11.88
C LYS A 40 2.94 -10.90 -12.01
N LEU A 41 2.67 -10.09 -10.98
CA LEU A 41 1.59 -9.12 -10.99
C LEU A 41 2.02 -7.85 -11.74
N ASP A 42 1.21 -7.38 -12.70
CA ASP A 42 1.50 -6.14 -13.44
C ASP A 42 1.58 -4.93 -12.50
N VAL A 43 0.68 -4.85 -11.51
CA VAL A 43 0.68 -3.79 -10.48
C VAL A 43 1.98 -3.74 -9.68
N PHE A 44 2.63 -4.90 -9.44
CA PHE A 44 3.89 -4.95 -8.70
C PHE A 44 5.05 -4.37 -9.51
N ASN A 45 5.09 -4.64 -10.82
CA ASN A 45 6.19 -4.23 -11.69
C ASN A 45 6.03 -2.81 -12.23
N LYS A 46 4.81 -2.46 -12.65
CA LYS A 46 4.50 -1.22 -13.41
C LYS A 46 3.58 -0.26 -12.64
N GLY A 47 2.95 -0.74 -11.57
CA GLY A 47 2.04 0.04 -10.76
C GLY A 47 2.69 0.60 -9.49
N TYR A 48 1.83 1.14 -8.64
CA TYR A 48 2.19 1.72 -7.37
C TYR A 48 1.77 0.77 -6.24
N VAL A 49 2.72 0.46 -5.35
CA VAL A 49 2.49 -0.38 -4.18
C VAL A 49 2.65 0.48 -2.94
N TYR A 50 1.63 0.50 -2.08
CA TYR A 50 1.62 1.29 -0.86
C TYR A 50 1.43 0.39 0.36
N GLY A 51 2.40 0.45 1.27
CA GLY A 51 2.30 -0.11 2.61
C GLY A 51 1.78 0.94 3.61
N ILE A 52 1.58 0.53 4.86
CA ILE A 52 1.11 1.38 5.97
C ILE A 52 2.24 1.72 6.96
N GLY A 53 3.49 1.67 6.49
CA GLY A 53 4.71 1.97 7.28
C GLY A 53 5.17 3.43 7.23
N GLY A 54 4.29 4.38 6.91
CA GLY A 54 4.63 5.81 6.79
C GLY A 54 4.99 6.48 8.12
N ARG A 55 4.37 6.03 9.21
CA ARG A 55 4.65 6.45 10.59
C ARG A 55 4.95 5.25 11.48
N GLU A 56 5.97 4.50 11.09
CA GLU A 56 6.49 3.39 11.88
C GLU A 56 7.82 3.79 12.53
N LYS A 57 7.97 3.47 13.81
CA LYS A 57 9.23 3.56 14.54
C LYS A 57 9.51 2.20 15.18
N GLU A 58 10.60 1.58 14.77
CA GLU A 58 10.95 0.21 15.18
C GLU A 58 9.83 -0.78 14.87
N LYS A 59 9.06 -1.21 15.88
CA LYS A 59 7.89 -2.11 15.71
C LYS A 59 6.57 -1.44 16.06
N ALA A 60 6.59 -0.17 16.46
CA ALA A 60 5.41 0.60 16.78
C ALA A 60 4.93 1.33 15.51
N ASN A 61 3.72 1.00 15.07
CA ASN A 61 3.15 1.57 13.86
C ASN A 61 1.90 2.39 14.20
N ASP A 62 2.01 3.71 13.98
CA ASP A 62 1.00 4.69 14.37
C ASP A 62 -0.32 4.56 13.58
N PHE A 63 -0.32 3.85 12.44
CA PHE A 63 -1.55 3.53 11.72
C PHE A 63 -2.52 2.71 12.58
N PHE A 64 -2.00 1.75 13.36
CA PHE A 64 -2.82 0.92 14.24
C PHE A 64 -3.17 1.62 15.56
N GLU A 65 -2.42 2.65 15.93
CA GLU A 65 -2.62 3.42 17.16
C GLU A 65 -3.55 4.63 16.92
N SER A 66 -3.04 5.71 16.33
CA SER A 66 -3.84 6.92 16.10
C SER A 66 -4.72 6.83 14.84
N GLY A 67 -4.38 5.99 13.87
CA GLY A 67 -5.13 5.87 12.61
C GLY A 67 -6.58 5.42 12.81
N ILE A 68 -6.87 4.66 13.88
CA ILE A 68 -8.23 4.22 14.22
C ILE A 68 -9.16 5.38 14.62
N VAL A 69 -8.61 6.44 15.21
CA VAL A 69 -9.36 7.67 15.59
C VAL A 69 -9.13 8.82 14.61
N ARG A 70 -8.12 8.73 13.73
CA ARG A 70 -7.79 9.70 12.68
C ARG A 70 -8.11 9.17 11.29
N ALA A 71 -9.34 8.70 11.12
CA ALA A 71 -9.86 8.29 9.82
C ALA A 71 -9.75 9.41 8.76
N ASP A 72 -9.79 10.69 9.18
CA ASP A 72 -9.57 11.84 8.30
C ASP A 72 -8.17 11.86 7.66
N TRP A 73 -7.14 11.48 8.41
CA TRP A 73 -5.77 11.37 7.89
C TRP A 73 -5.60 10.14 7.00
N VAL A 74 -6.17 9.01 7.39
CA VAL A 74 -6.20 7.79 6.57
C VAL A 74 -6.88 8.06 5.21
N LEU A 75 -8.01 8.75 5.21
CA LEU A 75 -8.73 9.12 3.98
C LEU A 75 -7.94 10.13 3.12
N LYS A 76 -7.26 11.10 3.73
CA LYS A 76 -6.40 12.04 2.98
C LYS A 76 -5.26 11.32 2.27
N ASP A 77 -4.69 10.28 2.87
CA ASP A 77 -3.67 9.45 2.20
C ASP A 77 -4.24 8.76 0.95
N TYR A 78 -5.42 8.14 1.06
CA TYR A 78 -6.08 7.55 -0.12
C TYR A 78 -6.42 8.59 -1.19
N ILE A 79 -6.94 9.76 -0.80
CA ILE A 79 -7.22 10.86 -1.74
C ILE A 79 -5.93 11.28 -2.44
N LYS A 80 -4.83 11.44 -1.71
CA LYS A 80 -3.54 11.82 -2.30
C LYS A 80 -2.98 10.75 -3.25
N ILE A 81 -3.17 9.47 -2.93
CA ILE A 81 -2.71 8.35 -3.77
C ILE A 81 -3.50 8.28 -5.09
N PHE A 82 -4.82 8.41 -5.03
CA PHE A 82 -5.68 8.23 -6.20
C PHE A 82 -5.92 9.52 -6.99
N HIS A 83 -5.88 10.67 -6.32
CA HIS A 83 -6.22 12.00 -6.83
C HIS A 83 -5.22 13.05 -6.30
N PRO A 84 -3.93 12.96 -6.65
CA PRO A 84 -2.88 13.82 -6.10
C PRO A 84 -3.10 15.32 -6.37
N GLU A 85 -3.87 15.65 -7.41
CA GLU A 85 -4.27 17.00 -7.82
C GLU A 85 -5.21 17.69 -6.82
N LEU A 86 -6.00 16.92 -6.06
CA LEU A 86 -6.94 17.48 -5.08
C LEU A 86 -6.24 17.93 -3.79
N LEU A 87 -5.07 17.37 -3.50
CA LEU A 87 -4.29 17.65 -2.30
C LEU A 87 -2.81 17.92 -2.65
N PRO A 88 -2.48 18.95 -3.45
CA PRO A 88 -1.15 19.13 -4.04
C PRO A 88 -0.05 19.23 -2.97
N ASN A 89 -0.34 19.88 -1.85
CA ASN A 89 0.62 20.13 -0.77
C ASN A 89 0.57 19.09 0.37
N TYR A 90 -0.33 18.12 0.29
CA TYR A 90 -0.44 17.09 1.32
C TYR A 90 0.62 16.01 1.13
N GLN A 91 1.31 15.65 2.21
CA GLN A 91 2.23 14.54 2.28
C GLN A 91 1.54 13.36 2.96
N LEU A 92 1.80 12.15 2.47
CA LEU A 92 1.23 10.93 3.06
C LEU A 92 1.62 10.82 4.53
N THR A 93 0.65 10.49 5.37
CA THR A 93 0.80 10.38 6.83
C THR A 93 1.13 8.94 7.23
N TYR A 94 0.27 7.99 6.91
CA TYR A 94 0.42 6.59 7.31
C TYR A 94 0.88 5.70 6.15
N MET A 95 0.53 6.05 4.92
CA MET A 95 0.83 5.23 3.76
C MET A 95 2.20 5.62 3.20
N LYS A 96 2.93 4.62 2.70
CA LYS A 96 4.24 4.82 2.09
C LYS A 96 4.37 3.95 0.86
N GLU A 97 4.85 4.55 -0.23
CA GLU A 97 5.16 3.79 -1.43
C GLU A 97 6.32 2.83 -1.18
N VAL A 98 6.11 1.56 -1.52
CA VAL A 98 7.10 0.49 -1.45
C VAL A 98 7.88 0.47 -2.76
N LYS A 99 9.17 0.76 -2.67
CA LYS A 99 10.09 0.83 -3.82
C LYS A 99 10.85 -0.46 -4.06
#